data_AF-A0A3C2DBE1-F1
#
_entry.id   AF-A0A3C2DBE1-F1
#
_cell.length_a   1.000
_cell.length_b   1.000
_cell.length_c   1.000
_cell.angle_alpha   90.00
_cell.angle_beta   90.00
_cell.angle_gamma   90.00
#
_symmetry.space_group_name_H-M   'P 1'
#
loop_
_entity.id
_entity.type
_entity.pdbx_description
1 polymer ?
#
loop_
_entity_poly.entity_id
_entity_poly.type
_entity_poly.pdbx_seq_one_letter_code
_entity_poly.pdbx_strand_id
1 'polypeptide(L)'
;MNLYIKNMVCNRCIMVVQQVFESLGYPPVRISFGNVETANPIQQDDLVKLRKSLVSYGFELIDDTKRRIIEKIKNIVVQSIHHTTVTHPMT
;
A
#
# COMPACT_ATOMS: atom_id res chain seq x y z
N MET A 1 -8.27 1.14 6.98
CA MET A 1 -7.36 0.26 6.21
C MET A 1 -6.36 -0.36 7.17
N ASN A 2 -6.03 -1.64 7.00
CA ASN A 2 -5.02 -2.31 7.82
C ASN A 2 -3.69 -2.37 7.08
N LEU A 3 -2.64 -1.92 7.75
CA LEU A 3 -1.27 -1.88 7.26
C LEU A 3 -0.40 -2.67 8.22
N TYR A 4 0.59 -3.37 7.67
CA TYR A 4 1.50 -4.19 8.45
C TYR A 4 2.92 -3.65 8.31
N ILE A 5 3.66 -3.61 9.41
CA ILE A 5 4.99 -3.01 9.49
C ILE A 5 5.97 -4.01 10.09
N LYS A 6 7.07 -4.28 9.36
CA LYS A 6 8.21 -5.04 9.87
C LYS A 6 9.13 -4.16 10.72
N ASN A 7 9.88 -4.82 11.59
CA ASN A 7 10.86 -4.22 12.51
C ASN A 7 10.28 -3.31 13.60
N MET A 8 8.97 -3.37 13.86
CA MET A 8 8.33 -2.73 15.01
C MET A 8 8.34 -3.66 16.22
N VAL A 9 9.31 -3.48 17.13
CA VAL A 9 9.60 -4.46 18.22
C VAL A 9 9.51 -3.90 19.65
N CYS A 10 9.31 -2.59 19.83
CA CYS A 10 9.09 -2.01 21.16
C CYS A 10 8.08 -0.85 21.14
N ASN A 11 7.65 -0.39 22.32
CA ASN A 11 6.72 0.75 22.46
C ASN A 11 7.25 2.04 21.83
N ARG A 12 8.58 2.25 21.82
CA ARG A 12 9.17 3.40 21.11
C ARG A 12 8.96 3.32 19.60
N CYS A 13 8.98 2.12 19.02
CA CYS A 13 8.67 1.94 17.60
C CYS A 13 7.22 2.33 17.30
N ILE A 14 6.28 1.96 18.19
CA ILE A 14 4.87 2.36 18.07
C ILE A 14 4.73 3.89 18.05
N MET A 15 5.41 4.59 18.96
CA MET A 15 5.38 6.07 19.00
C MET A 15 5.91 6.71 17.72
N VAL A 16 7.06 6.23 17.22
CA VAL A 16 7.65 6.77 15.98
C VAL A 16 6.73 6.52 14.79
N VAL A 17 6.19 5.30 14.66
CA VAL A 17 5.25 4.97 13.59
C VAL A 17 4.01 5.85 13.68
N GLN A 18 3.42 6.02 14.86
CA GLN A 18 2.28 6.91 15.06
C GLN A 18 2.57 8.34 14.58
N GLN A 19 3.70 8.92 14.99
CA GLN A 19 4.09 10.26 14.59
C GLN A 19 4.28 10.39 13.06
N VAL A 20 4.85 9.36 12.40
CA VAL A 20 5.00 9.35 10.94
C VAL A 20 3.63 9.40 10.25
N PHE A 21 2.66 8.61 10.72
CA PHE A 21 1.30 8.59 10.17
C PHE A 21 0.56 9.91 10.40
N GLU A 22 0.65 10.47 11.61
CA GLU A 22 0.06 11.77 11.95
C GLU A 22 0.65 12.91 11.12
N SER A 23 1.97 12.91 10.89
CA SER A 23 2.65 13.94 10.10
C SER A 23 2.23 13.97 8.63
N LEU A 24 1.69 12.85 8.12
CA LEU A 24 1.17 12.74 6.76
C LEU A 24 -0.36 12.97 6.69
N GLY A 25 -1.01 13.30 7.81
CA GLY A 25 -2.45 13.53 7.87
C GLY A 25 -3.29 12.27 7.94
N TYR A 26 -2.69 11.13 8.31
CA TYR A 26 -3.38 9.84 8.42
C TYR A 26 -3.28 9.29 9.86
N PRO A 27 -3.86 9.97 10.87
CA PRO A 27 -3.79 9.52 12.25
C PRO A 27 -4.33 8.08 12.38
N PRO A 28 -3.58 7.16 13.00
CA PRO A 28 -4.06 5.81 13.23
C PRO A 28 -5.25 5.80 14.19
N VAL A 29 -6.26 4.99 13.87
CA VAL A 29 -7.36 4.65 14.78
C VAL A 29 -6.88 3.65 15.82
N ARG A 30 -6.01 2.73 15.41
CA ARG A 30 -5.40 1.72 16.27
C ARG A 30 -3.98 1.44 15.82
N ILE A 31 -3.09 1.27 16.79
CA ILE A 31 -1.72 0.82 16.55
C ILE A 31 -1.36 -0.27 17.55
N SER A 32 -0.80 -1.36 17.04
CA SER A 32 -0.32 -2.48 17.85
C SER A 32 0.88 -3.12 17.17
N PHE A 33 1.61 -4.02 17.84
CA PHE A 33 2.85 -4.59 17.31
C PHE A 33 2.72 -5.11 15.87
N GLY A 34 3.45 -4.48 14.97
CA GLY A 34 3.44 -4.78 13.53
C GLY A 34 2.18 -4.42 12.76
N ASN A 35 1.19 -3.74 13.35
CA ASN A 35 -0.08 -3.42 12.71
C ASN A 35 -0.56 -1.97 12.97
N VAL A 36 -1.03 -1.31 11.93
CA VAL A 36 -1.61 0.03 11.98
C VAL A 36 -2.94 0.03 11.26
N GLU A 37 -3.96 0.56 11.91
CA GLU A 37 -5.30 0.73 11.36
C GLU A 37 -5.60 2.22 11.18
N THR A 38 -6.00 2.61 9.98
CA THR A 38 -6.43 3.99 9.66
C THR A 38 -7.92 4.04 9.38
N ALA A 39 -8.57 5.15 9.73
CA ALA A 39 -10.00 5.35 9.45
C ALA A 39 -10.29 5.33 7.95
N ASN A 40 -9.46 6.05 7.19
CA ASN A 40 -9.58 6.19 5.75
C ASN A 40 -8.44 5.46 5.02
N PRO A 41 -8.67 4.98 3.79
CA PRO A 41 -7.60 4.49 2.93
C PRO A 41 -6.56 5.58 2.67
N ILE A 42 -5.28 5.19 2.63
CA ILE A 42 -4.19 6.09 2.26
C ILE A 42 -4.05 6.10 0.74
N GLN A 43 -3.97 7.28 0.14
CA GLN A 43 -3.78 7.42 -1.31
C GLN A 43 -2.43 6.86 -1.77
N GLN A 44 -2.34 6.45 -3.03
CA GLN A 44 -1.14 5.78 -3.54
C GLN A 44 0.13 6.65 -3.44
N ASP A 45 0.02 7.95 -3.73
CA ASP A 45 1.17 8.86 -3.63
C ASP A 45 1.62 9.07 -2.19
N ASP A 46 0.68 9.10 -1.24
CA ASP A 46 1.00 9.22 0.18
C ASP A 46 1.53 7.92 0.77
N LEU A 47 1.13 6.75 0.25
CA LEU A 47 1.75 5.47 0.57
C LEU A 47 3.24 5.45 0.19
N VAL A 48 3.62 6.07 -0.93
CA VAL A 48 5.03 6.20 -1.33
C VAL A 48 5.80 7.08 -0.35
N LYS A 49 5.22 8.22 0.05
CA LYS A 49 5.82 9.11 1.07
C LYS A 49 5.94 8.40 2.42
N LEU A 50 4.88 7.72 2.85
CA LEU A 50 4.83 6.94 4.09
C LEU A 50 5.92 5.88 4.12
N ARG A 51 6.06 5.10 3.04
CA ARG A 51 7.13 4.10 2.92
C ARG A 51 8.51 4.74 3.05
N LYS A 52 8.75 5.86 2.38
CA LYS A 52 10.04 6.56 2.44
C LYS A 52 10.36 7.04 3.86
N SER A 53 9.38 7.63 4.54
CA SER A 53 9.53 8.03 5.94
C SER A 53 9.79 6.84 6.86
N LEU A 54 9.02 5.76 6.75
CA LEU A 54 9.21 4.55 7.56
C LEU A 54 10.60 3.93 7.38
N VAL A 55 11.10 3.85 6.14
CA VAL A 55 12.45 3.34 5.84
C VAL A 55 13.54 4.18 6.49
N SER A 56 13.36 5.50 6.59
CA SER A 56 14.33 6.38 7.27
C SER A 56 14.47 6.07 8.77
N TYR A 57 13.46 5.43 9.37
CA TYR A 57 13.47 4.95 10.76
C TYR A 57 13.76 3.44 10.87
N GLY A 58 14.13 2.77 9.77
CA GLY A 58 14.42 1.34 9.75
C GLY A 58 13.19 0.41 9.70
N PHE A 59 12.00 0.97 9.51
CA PHE A 59 10.76 0.21 9.36
C PHE A 59 10.47 -0.10 7.89
N GLU A 60 9.78 -1.20 7.66
CA GLU A 60 9.34 -1.59 6.33
C GLU A 60 7.83 -1.79 6.33
N LEU A 61 7.13 -1.05 5.47
CA LEU A 61 5.72 -1.32 5.20
C LEU A 61 5.62 -2.62 4.42
N ILE A 62 5.05 -3.65 5.06
CA ILE A 62 4.70 -4.91 4.43
C ILE A 62 3.54 -4.60 3.50
N ASP A 63 3.81 -4.68 2.22
CA ASP A 63 2.85 -4.35 1.19
C ASP A 63 2.88 -5.46 0.17
N ASP A 64 1.68 -5.81 -0.29
CA ASP A 64 1.44 -6.75 -1.35
C ASP A 64 1.86 -6.14 -2.71
N THR A 65 2.80 -5.18 -2.75
CA THR A 65 3.26 -4.44 -3.93
C THR A 65 3.59 -5.38 -5.09
N LYS A 66 4.24 -6.52 -4.81
CA LYS A 66 4.48 -7.56 -5.81
C LYS A 66 3.16 -8.09 -6.37
N ARG A 67 2.21 -8.44 -5.51
CA ARG A 67 0.88 -8.91 -5.90
C ARG A 67 0.08 -7.84 -6.61
N ARG A 68 0.09 -6.57 -6.18
CA ARG A 68 -0.56 -5.44 -6.88
C ARG A 68 0.05 -5.16 -8.26
N ILE A 69 1.38 -5.26 -8.40
CA ILE A 69 2.04 -5.16 -9.70
C ILE A 69 1.64 -6.34 -10.59
N ILE A 70 1.63 -7.56 -10.05
CA ILE A 70 1.17 -8.76 -10.76
C ILE A 70 -0.29 -8.61 -11.21
N GLU A 71 -1.18 -8.15 -10.34
CA GLU A 71 -2.60 -7.92 -10.67
C GLU A 71 -2.77 -6.78 -11.70
N LYS A 72 -1.97 -5.70 -11.62
CA LYS A 72 -1.94 -4.67 -12.66
C LYS A 72 -1.49 -5.24 -14.01
N ILE A 73 -0.43 -6.05 -14.04
CA ILE A 73 0.05 -6.70 -15.27
C ILE A 73 -1.03 -7.63 -15.83
N LYS A 74 -1.65 -8.47 -14.99
CA LYS A 74 -2.77 -9.34 -15.41
C LYS A 74 -3.91 -8.54 -16.04
N ASN A 75 -4.32 -7.44 -15.41
CA ASN A 75 -5.39 -6.59 -15.93
C ASN A 75 -5.03 -5.97 -17.29
N ILE A 76 -3.80 -5.48 -17.46
CA ILE A 76 -3.32 -4.94 -18.75
C ILE A 76 -3.33 -6.03 -19.83
N VAL A 77 -2.83 -7.23 -19.50
CA VAL A 77 -2.82 -8.37 -20.43
C VAL A 77 -4.24 -8.74 -20.86
N VAL A 78 -5.17 -8.85 -19.91
CA VAL A 78 -6.59 -9.14 -20.17
C VAL A 78 -7.24 -8.06 -21.03
N GLN A 79 -6.99 -6.78 -20.75
CA GLN A 79 -7.50 -5.68 -21.58
C GLN A 79 -6.94 -5.72 -23.01
N SER A 80 -5.67 -6.09 -23.18
CA SER A 80 -5.03 -6.17 -24.50
C SER A 80 -5.61 -7.29 -25.37
N ILE A 81 -5.91 -8.45 -24.80
CA ILE A 81 -6.54 -9.57 -25.54
C ILE A 81 -8.00 -9.29 -25.87
N HIS A 82 -8.74 -8.56 -25.02
CA HIS A 82 -10.11 -8.15 -25.33
C HIS A 82 -10.22 -7.10 -26.43
N HIS A 83 -9.12 -6.44 -26.82
CA HIS A 83 -9.08 -5.48 -27.94
C HIS A 83 -8.71 -6.10 -29.30
N THR A 84 -8.49 -7.42 -29.38
CA THR A 84 -8.24 -8.12 -30.65
C THR A 84 -9.27 -9.23 -30.83
N THR A 85 -10.06 -9.13 -31.90
CA THR A 85 -11.22 -9.96 -32.31
C THR A 85 -12.55 -9.49 -31.71
N VAL A 86 -13.52 -8.93 -32.47
CA VAL A 86 -14.05 -9.41 -33.76
C VAL A 86 -14.38 -8.24 -34.70
N THR A 87 -13.60 -8.06 -35.78
CA THR A 87 -14.10 -7.52 -37.04
C THR A 87 -14.35 -8.71 -37.97
N HIS A 88 -15.61 -9.11 -38.10
CA HIS A 88 -16.05 -9.95 -39.21
C HIS A 88 -17.22 -9.22 -39.88
N PRO A 89 -17.01 -8.51 -41.00
CA PRO A 89 -18.13 -8.03 -41.79
C PRO A 89 -18.83 -9.26 -42.38
N MET A 90 -20.13 -9.38 -42.10
CA MET A 90 -20.98 -10.33 -42.79
C MET A 90 -21.06 -9.92 -44.26
N THR A 91 -20.61 -10.80 -45.15
CA THR A 91 -21.13 -10.97 -46.52
C THR A 91 -20.94 -12.41 -46.92
#